data_AF-A0A9D8ITC0-F1
#
_entry.id   AF-A0A9D8ITC0-F1
#
_cell.length_a   1.000
_cell.length_b   1.000
_cell.length_c   1.000
_cell.angle_alpha   90.00
_cell.angle_beta   90.00
_cell.angle_gamma   90.00
#
_symmetry.space_group_name_H-M   'P 1'
#
loop_
_entity.id
_entity.type
_entity.pdbx_description
1 polymer ?
#
loop_
_entity_poly.entity_id
_entity_poly.type
_entity_poly.pdbx_seq_one_letter_code
_entity_poly.pdbx_strand_id
1 'polypeptide(L)' 'KYDGYTSCPLVTGYGKLILAEFGYDLQPLETFPFDQGKERLSMYWLKRYMLPQLYWKGMLRGRA' A
#
# COMPACT_ATOMS: atom_id res chain seq x y z
N LYS A 1 5.09 -10.88 -18.12
CA LYS A 1 4.19 -9.75 -18.44
C LYS A 1 3.92 -9.03 -17.13
N TYR A 2 3.79 -7.70 -17.17
CA TYR A 2 3.51 -6.89 -15.98
C TYR A 2 2.01 -6.56 -15.97
N ASP A 3 1.37 -6.79 -14.83
CA ASP A 3 -0.10 -6.75 -14.74
C ASP A 3 -0.63 -5.33 -14.41
N GLY A 4 0.24 -4.33 -14.39
CA GLY A 4 -0.14 -2.94 -14.14
C GLY A 4 -0.38 -2.61 -12.68
N TYR A 5 0.10 -3.47 -11.77
CA TYR A 5 -0.11 -3.28 -10.34
C TYR A 5 0.38 -1.90 -9.89
N THR A 6 -0.49 -1.17 -9.23
CA THR A 6 -0.16 0.11 -8.60
C THR A 6 -0.86 0.21 -7.27
N SER A 7 -0.14 0.74 -6.29
CA SER A 7 -0.64 0.96 -4.93
C SER A 7 -0.64 2.46 -4.64
N CYS A 8 -1.81 3.03 -4.36
CA CYS A 8 -1.98 4.42 -3.96
C CYS A 8 -2.41 4.49 -2.48
N PRO A 9 -1.50 4.79 -1.56
CA PRO A 9 -1.82 5.01 -0.16
C PRO A 9 -2.44 6.42 0.03
N LEU A 10 -3.77 6.51 0.02
CA LEU A 10 -4.53 7.74 0.20
C LEU A 10 -4.66 8.08 1.69
N VAL A 11 -3.93 9.10 2.14
CA VAL A 11 -4.03 9.61 3.51
C VAL A 11 -5.27 10.49 3.62
N THR A 12 -6.34 9.97 4.21
CA THR A 12 -7.61 10.70 4.40
C THR A 12 -7.61 11.57 5.66
N GLY A 13 -6.67 11.34 6.59
CA GLY A 13 -6.49 12.17 7.78
C GLY A 13 -5.31 11.72 8.66
N TYR A 14 -5.01 12.48 9.71
CA TYR A 14 -4.02 12.07 10.71
C TYR A 14 -4.49 10.81 11.43
N GLY A 15 -3.79 9.69 11.20
CA GLY A 15 -4.16 8.37 11.72
C GLY A 15 -5.04 7.56 10.79
N LYS A 16 -5.43 8.06 9.61
CA LYS A 16 -6.32 7.33 8.69
C LYS A 16 -5.71 7.25 7.30
N LEU A 17 -5.70 6.03 6.75
CA LEU A 17 -5.18 5.75 5.43
C LEU A 17 -6.07 4.69 4.76
N ILE A 18 -6.41 4.95 3.51
CA ILE A 18 -7.03 4.00 2.58
C ILE A 18 -5.94 3.51 1.65
N LEU A 19 -5.76 2.19 1.55
CA LEU A 19 -4.73 1.59 0.71
C LEU A 19 -5.42 1.10 -0.57
N ALA A 20 -5.43 1.94 -1.60
CA ALA A 20 -6.03 1.56 -2.88
C ALA A 20 -5.01 0.81 -3.73
N GLU A 21 -5.21 -0.48 -3.95
CA GLU A 21 -4.38 -1.32 -4.81
C GLU A 21 -5.18 -1.72 -6.05
N PHE A 22 -4.69 -1.41 -7.25
CA PHE A 22 -5.40 -1.69 -8.50
C PHE A 22 -4.42 -2.05 -9.63
N GLY A 23 -4.89 -2.87 -10.57
CA GLY A 23 -4.14 -3.25 -11.79
C GLY A 23 -4.54 -2.44 -13.02
N TYR A 24 -4.08 -2.85 -14.20
CA TYR A 24 -4.48 -2.22 -15.47
C TYR A 24 -6.00 -2.27 -15.73
N ASP A 25 -6.68 -3.29 -15.20
CA ASP A 25 -8.13 -3.47 -15.36
C ASP A 25 -8.97 -2.59 -14.42
N LEU A 26 -8.33 -1.69 -13.65
CA LEU A 26 -8.96 -0.84 -12.62
C LEU A 26 -9.73 -1.63 -11.55
N GLN A 27 -9.54 -2.95 -11.49
CA GLN A 27 -10.10 -3.81 -10.46
C GLN A 27 -9.24 -3.75 -9.20
N PRO A 28 -9.86 -3.73 -8.01
CA PRO A 28 -9.14 -3.76 -6.75
C PRO A 28 -8.39 -5.08 -6.61
N LEU A 29 -7.07 -4.98 -6.43
CA LEU A 29 -6.16 -6.11 -6.24
C LEU A 29 -5.57 -6.01 -4.84
N GLU A 30 -6.44 -6.21 -3.85
CA GLU A 30 -6.09 -6.06 -2.44
C GLU A 30 -5.07 -7.14 -2.04
N THR A 31 -3.88 -6.72 -1.61
CA THR A 31 -2.80 -7.59 -1.14
C THR A 31 -3.14 -8.28 0.18
N PHE A 32 -4.08 -7.71 0.93
CA PHE A 32 -4.47 -8.20 2.24
C PHE A 32 -5.91 -8.75 2.24
N PRO A 33 -6.24 -9.80 3.03
CA PRO A 33 -7.56 -10.44 3.07
C PRO A 33 -8.60 -9.61 3.85
N PHE A 34 -8.50 -8.28 3.79
CA PHE A 34 -9.42 -7.35 4.45
C PHE A 34 -9.66 -6.13 3.57
N ASP A 35 -10.90 -5.67 3.55
CA ASP A 35 -11.35 -4.46 2.83
C ASP A 35 -10.42 -3.27 3.12
N GLN A 36 -9.63 -2.91 2.10
CA GLN A 36 -8.65 -1.83 2.09
C GLN A 36 -9.27 -0.50 1.66
N GLY A 37 -10.51 -0.53 1.14
CA GLY A 37 -11.33 0.65 0.86
C GLY A 37 -11.78 1.40 2.12
N LYS A 38 -11.65 0.77 3.29
CA LYS A 38 -11.94 1.41 4.59
C LYS A 38 -10.72 2.10 5.18
N GLU A 39 -10.97 3.27 5.77
CA GLU A 39 -9.98 4.02 6.52
C GLU A 39 -9.45 3.18 7.70
N ARG A 40 -8.15 2.86 7.70
CA ARG A 40 -7.54 2.06 8.76
C ARG A 40 -6.33 2.74 9.37
N LEU A 41 -6.32 2.77 10.70
CA LEU A 41 -5.16 3.24 11.47
C LEU A 41 -3.96 2.31 11.26
N SER A 42 -4.17 1.00 11.15
CA SER A 42 -3.11 0.03 10.87
C SER A 42 -2.38 0.32 9.56
N MET A 43 -3.10 0.67 8.49
CA MET A 43 -2.52 1.04 7.20
C MET A 43 -1.74 2.37 7.28
N TYR A 44 -2.21 3.31 8.10
CA TYR A 44 -1.49 4.55 8.39
C TYR A 44 -0.15 4.29 9.10
N TRP A 45 -0.13 3.42 10.12
CA TRP A 45 1.10 3.01 10.81
C TRP A 45 2.06 2.26 9.88
N LEU A 46 1.54 1.36 9.04
CA LEU A 46 2.29 0.63 8.02
C LEU A 46 3.03 1.59 7.09
N LYS A 47 2.31 2.58 6.55
CA LYS A 47 2.89 3.59 5.67
C LYS A 47 3.88 4.50 6.38
N ARG A 48 3.59 4.89 7.62
CA ARG A 48 4.42 5.85 8.35
C ARG A 48 5.74 5.25 8.82
N TYR A 49 5.75 3.99 9.26
CA TYR A 49 6.93 3.39 9.90
C TYR A 49 7.52 2.21 9.13
N MET A 50 6.70 1.36 8.51
CA MET A 50 7.19 0.14 7.84
C MET A 50 7.70 0.43 6.42
N LEU A 51 6.94 1.18 5.63
CA LEU A 51 7.30 1.50 4.23
C LEU A 51 8.68 2.18 4.08
N PRO A 52 9.06 3.17 4.92
CA PRO A 52 10.39 3.78 4.82
C PRO A 52 11.50 2.76 5.10
N GLN A 53 11.32 1.91 6.12
CA GLN A 53 12.33 0.90 6.46
C GLN A 53 12.49 -0.13 5.35
N LEU A 54 11.38 -0.59 4.75
CA LEU A 54 11.38 -1.56 3.67
C LEU A 54 11.96 -0.96 2.37
N TYR A 55 11.66 0.32 2.10
CA TYR A 55 12.25 1.06 0.97
C TYR A 55 13.78 1.15 1.09
N TRP A 56 14.29 1.66 2.22
CA TRP A 56 15.73 1.86 2.41
C TRP A 56 16.52 0.56 2.60
N LYS A 57 15.94 -0.44 3.29
CA LYS A 57 16.65 -1.69 3.63
C LYS A 57 16.40 -2.84 2.65
N GLY A 58 15.32 -2.81 1.88
CA GLY A 58 14.92 -3.88 0.96
C GLY A 58 14.95 -3.43 -0.50
N MET A 59 14.09 -2.48 -0.87
CA MET A 59 13.89 -2.07 -2.27
C MET A 59 15.17 -1.47 -2.88
N LEU A 60 15.81 -0.51 -2.21
CA LEU A 60 17.07 0.08 -2.70
C LEU A 60 18.25 -0.90 -2.70
N ARG A 61 18.14 -2.02 -1.98
CA ARG A 61 19.15 -3.08 -1.94
C ARG A 61 18.84 -4.24 -2.90
N GLY A 62 17.78 -4.13 -3.71
CA GLY A 62 17.40 -5.14 -4.69
C GLY A 62 16.99 -6.48 -4.08
N ARG A 63 16.48 -6.47 -2.84
CA ARG A 63 16.00 -7.68 -2.14
C ARG A 63 14.48 -7.85 -2.23
N ALA A 64 13.83 -7.09 -3.10
CA ALA A 64 12.39 -7.05 -3.30
C ALA A 64 12.05 -7.55 -4.70
#